data_AF-A0A2J6RFS0-F1
#
_entry.id   AF-A0A2J6RFS0-F1
#
_cell.length_a   1.000
_cell.length_b   1.000
_cell.length_c   1.000
_cell.angle_alpha   90.00
_cell.angle_beta   90.00
_cell.angle_gamma   90.00
#
_symmetry.space_group_name_H-M   'P 1'
#
loop_
_entity.id
_entity.type
_entity.pdbx_description
1 polymer ?
#
loop_
_entity_poly.entity_id
_entity_poly.type
_entity_poly.pdbx_seq_one_letter_code
_entity_poly.pdbx_strand_id
1 'polypeptide(L)'
;MLRSCSQNGSKTLRLTTGARYRPIRRYHYIQTRQVHNTPPWRPATTLDEWVGKEARPISLRQLMVFGRSLTEARLISSANYVRTELPTRLAHRIRDMQTLPYVVVTNPHISQVYELYYKAFESLRKVREIKTLEDNEKFCKKISQTLQEHLTVIPKLSMGVIECRDLMKPEDMDKFMNTILRSRISRRVIAEQHLALTDTFNSPWHFPDSPNASNSGTEFVGEVFLKCNAGEVVNRCYNTILSLCSATYGATTPLPQLKLSGHLDATFPYILSHLEYIIGELLRNSIQAVVERQKSSPRGWDETPPAIEVTVCEAPQHVIIRVSDQGGGVPHDILPYLWSFSKGPRSSQRLENLTQVPKMAATLQELRVSSDIPTHLHTPPHSEGHEKSEHSGSGHDSSLSSLSSRPPNLRLGMGLPLSRVYAEYWAGNLELHSLEGYGVDAFLQISKLGNKNEQLTMRASMDAV
;
A
#
# COMPACT_ATOMS: atom_id res chain seq x y z
N MET A 1 -16.53 30.70 75.32
CA MET A 1 -17.22 30.10 76.49
C MET A 1 -18.69 29.97 76.13
N LEU A 2 -19.34 28.85 76.50
CA LEU A 2 -20.77 28.47 76.31
C LEU A 2 -21.07 27.93 74.88
N ARG A 3 -21.28 26.62 74.60
CA ARG A 3 -22.23 25.58 75.13
C ARG A 3 -23.66 26.14 75.20
N SER A 4 -24.72 25.52 74.66
CA SER A 4 -25.21 24.13 74.73
C SER A 4 -26.19 23.86 73.56
N CYS A 5 -26.21 22.69 72.92
CA CYS A 5 -27.00 21.47 73.24
C CYS A 5 -28.52 21.64 73.40
N SER A 6 -29.30 20.91 72.59
CA SER A 6 -30.30 19.89 73.02
C SER A 6 -31.46 19.81 71.99
N GLN A 7 -31.48 18.78 71.14
CA GLN A 7 -32.35 17.59 71.22
C GLN A 7 -33.86 17.85 71.23
N ASN A 8 -34.56 17.30 70.23
CA ASN A 8 -35.65 16.35 70.47
C ASN A 8 -36.03 15.60 69.19
N GLY A 9 -36.07 14.27 69.29
CA GLY A 9 -36.54 13.38 68.22
C GLY A 9 -38.01 12.99 68.40
N SER A 10 -38.57 12.36 67.37
CA SER A 10 -39.58 11.30 67.48
C SER A 10 -39.81 10.63 66.13
N LYS A 11 -40.17 9.35 66.20
CA LYS A 11 -39.98 8.31 65.20
C LYS A 11 -41.21 8.10 64.29
N THR A 12 -40.90 7.63 63.08
CA THR A 12 -41.60 6.61 62.26
C THR A 12 -43.05 6.79 61.83
N LEU A 13 -43.24 6.82 60.50
CA LEU A 13 -44.28 6.07 59.81
C LEU A 13 -43.74 5.54 58.47
N ARG A 14 -43.74 4.21 58.33
CA ARG A 14 -43.47 3.49 57.09
C ARG A 14 -44.77 3.40 56.29
N LEU A 15 -44.71 3.73 55.01
CA LEU A 15 -45.61 3.19 53.99
C LEU A 15 -44.78 2.80 52.77
N THR A 16 -45.05 1.59 52.30
CA THR A 16 -44.35 0.82 51.28
C THR A 16 -44.82 1.16 49.85
N THR A 17 -44.12 0.57 48.86
CA THR A 17 -44.31 0.60 47.39
C THR A 17 -43.53 1.73 46.68
N GLY A 18 -42.71 1.52 45.66
CA GLY A 18 -42.39 0.35 44.86
C GLY A 18 -42.09 0.80 43.41
N ALA A 19 -40.86 1.23 43.11
CA ALA A 19 -40.32 1.29 41.74
C ALA A 19 -38.80 1.56 41.78
N ARG A 20 -37.98 0.53 41.53
CA ARG A 20 -36.53 0.65 41.40
C ARG A 20 -36.20 1.16 39.98
N TYR A 21 -35.92 2.45 39.84
CA TYR A 21 -35.17 2.97 38.70
C TYR A 21 -33.70 2.54 38.84
N ARG A 22 -33.21 1.68 37.95
CA ARG A 22 -31.77 1.37 37.83
C ARG A 22 -31.08 2.52 37.08
N PRO A 23 -30.01 3.13 37.62
CA PRO A 23 -29.26 4.13 36.87
C PRO A 23 -28.43 3.46 35.78
N ILE A 24 -28.51 4.01 34.57
CA ILE A 24 -27.70 3.65 33.41
C ILE A 24 -26.22 3.86 33.76
N ARG A 25 -25.43 2.77 33.70
CA ARG A 25 -23.97 2.84 33.81
C ARG A 25 -23.41 3.63 32.62
N ARG A 26 -23.08 4.90 32.82
CA ARG A 26 -22.20 5.66 31.90
C ARG A 26 -20.80 5.03 31.98
N TYR A 27 -20.40 4.32 30.93
CA TYR A 27 -19.01 3.97 30.69
C TYR A 27 -18.20 5.27 30.62
N HIS A 28 -17.41 5.54 31.65
CA HIS A 28 -16.39 6.59 31.60
C HIS A 28 -15.27 6.05 30.69
N TYR A 29 -15.19 6.60 29.48
CA TYR A 29 -13.96 6.52 28.70
C TYR A 29 -12.87 7.21 29.49
N ILE A 30 -11.91 6.46 30.02
CA ILE A 30 -10.66 7.00 30.52
C ILE A 30 -9.90 7.47 29.27
N GLN A 31 -10.04 8.76 28.93
CA GLN A 31 -9.12 9.40 28.00
C GLN A 31 -7.75 9.45 28.66
N THR A 32 -6.86 8.54 28.25
CA THR A 32 -5.44 8.75 28.45
C THR A 32 -5.06 10.05 27.74
N ARG A 33 -4.72 11.09 28.50
CA ARG A 33 -4.12 12.33 27.96
C ARG A 33 -2.86 11.93 27.20
N GLN A 34 -2.94 11.85 25.87
CA GLN A 34 -1.74 11.88 25.05
C GLN A 34 -1.07 13.23 25.29
N VAL A 35 0.19 13.19 25.71
CA VAL A 35 1.02 14.39 25.85
C VAL A 35 1.16 14.97 24.44
N HIS A 36 0.40 16.03 24.14
CA HIS A 36 0.62 16.82 22.94
C HIS A 36 1.94 17.56 23.13
N ASN A 37 3.05 16.95 22.69
CA ASN A 37 4.27 17.71 22.46
C ASN A 37 3.93 18.83 21.48
N THR A 38 4.27 20.07 21.83
CA THR A 38 4.17 21.18 20.91
C THR A 38 4.94 20.83 19.63
N PRO A 39 4.38 21.07 18.43
CA PRO A 39 5.09 20.80 17.20
C PRO A 39 6.42 21.56 17.22
N PRO A 40 7.54 20.93 16.83
CA PRO A 40 8.82 21.61 16.81
C PRO A 40 8.74 22.83 15.89
N TRP A 41 9.33 23.96 16.28
CA TRP A 41 9.34 25.17 15.45
C TRP A 41 10.06 24.90 14.13
N ARG A 42 9.48 25.36 13.01
CA ARG A 42 9.99 25.08 11.66
C ARG A 42 10.06 26.36 10.82
N PRO A 43 11.19 26.68 10.19
CA PRO A 43 11.28 27.81 9.27
C PRO A 43 10.39 27.59 8.03
N ALA A 44 9.38 28.44 7.83
CA ALA A 44 8.50 28.36 6.67
C ALA A 44 9.24 28.65 5.35
N THR A 45 10.20 29.58 5.38
CA THR A 45 10.95 30.06 4.20
C THR A 45 11.69 28.95 3.47
N THR A 46 12.31 28.02 4.19
CA THR A 46 13.00 26.88 3.58
C THR A 46 12.03 25.95 2.86
N LEU A 47 10.84 25.69 3.42
CA LEU A 47 9.86 24.86 2.74
C LEU A 47 9.35 25.55 1.46
N ASP A 48 9.08 26.86 1.52
CA ASP A 48 8.62 27.66 0.37
C ASP A 48 9.60 27.60 -0.82
N GLU A 49 10.91 27.69 -0.57
CA GLU A 49 11.93 27.56 -1.61
C GLU A 49 11.88 26.20 -2.34
N TRP A 50 11.64 25.11 -1.61
CA TRP A 50 11.54 23.78 -2.20
C TRP A 50 10.19 23.54 -2.87
N VAL A 51 9.10 24.09 -2.33
CA VAL A 51 7.78 24.09 -2.97
C VAL A 51 7.81 24.84 -4.30
N GLY A 52 8.64 25.89 -4.41
CA GLY A 52 8.87 26.65 -5.64
C GLY A 52 9.51 25.86 -6.79
N LYS A 53 10.12 24.70 -6.52
CA LYS A 53 10.76 23.87 -7.55
C LYS A 53 9.74 23.00 -8.26
N GLU A 54 9.92 22.83 -9.57
CA GLU A 54 9.11 21.90 -10.37
C GLU A 54 9.62 20.47 -10.24
N ALA A 55 8.70 19.52 -10.10
CA ALA A 55 9.02 18.09 -10.10
C ALA A 55 9.13 17.58 -11.54
N ARG A 56 10.16 16.79 -11.84
CA ARG A 56 10.42 16.32 -13.21
C ARG A 56 9.77 14.94 -13.43
N PRO A 57 8.72 14.82 -14.25
CA PRO A 57 8.06 13.54 -14.44
C PRO A 57 8.96 12.56 -15.21
N ILE A 58 8.90 11.29 -14.84
CA ILE A 58 9.62 10.18 -15.49
C ILE A 58 8.67 9.22 -16.21
N SER A 59 9.16 8.53 -17.24
CA SER A 59 8.46 7.42 -17.89
C SER A 59 9.11 6.07 -17.58
N LEU A 60 8.34 4.99 -17.67
CA LEU A 60 8.85 3.62 -17.55
C LEU A 60 10.01 3.37 -18.53
N ARG A 61 9.86 3.85 -19.78
CA ARG A 61 10.88 3.72 -20.82
C ARG A 61 12.18 4.44 -20.44
N GLN A 62 12.11 5.63 -19.86
CA GLN A 62 13.31 6.35 -19.41
C GLN A 62 14.05 5.56 -18.32
N LEU A 63 13.33 5.00 -17.34
CA LEU A 63 13.93 4.23 -16.25
C LEU A 63 14.61 2.96 -16.76
N MET A 64 13.97 2.25 -17.70
CA MET A 64 14.54 1.06 -18.34
C MET A 64 15.78 1.37 -19.18
N VAL A 65 15.73 2.42 -20.01
CA VAL A 65 16.86 2.77 -20.87
C VAL A 65 18.05 3.22 -20.04
N PHE A 66 17.80 3.94 -18.94
CA PHE A 66 18.85 4.46 -18.09
C PHE A 66 19.76 3.36 -17.52
N GLY A 67 19.18 2.27 -17.03
CA GLY A 67 20.00 1.22 -16.40
C GLY A 67 20.57 0.16 -17.34
N ARG A 68 20.29 0.20 -18.66
CA ARG A 68 20.96 -0.69 -19.65
C ARG A 68 22.45 -0.42 -19.83
N SER A 69 22.88 0.81 -19.53
CA SER A 69 24.29 1.22 -19.64
C SER A 69 24.67 1.91 -18.33
N LEU A 70 24.88 1.08 -17.31
CA LEU A 70 25.21 1.54 -15.97
C LEU A 70 26.72 1.76 -15.86
N THR A 71 27.10 3.00 -15.55
CA THR A 71 28.49 3.39 -15.29
C THR A 71 28.54 4.15 -13.97
N GLU A 72 29.72 4.26 -13.35
CA GLU A 72 29.89 5.04 -12.12
C GLU A 72 29.35 6.48 -12.26
N ALA A 73 29.72 7.16 -13.35
CA ALA A 73 29.25 8.52 -13.62
C ALA A 73 27.71 8.61 -13.73
N ARG A 74 27.07 7.59 -14.32
CA ARG A 74 25.61 7.52 -14.40
C ARG A 74 24.97 7.19 -13.06
N LEU A 75 25.57 6.32 -12.26
CA LEU A 75 25.10 6.02 -10.92
C LEU A 75 25.11 7.29 -10.04
N ILE A 76 26.20 8.06 -10.08
CA ILE A 76 26.35 9.34 -9.38
C ILE A 76 25.33 10.37 -9.92
N SER A 77 25.11 10.42 -11.24
CA SER A 77 24.07 11.27 -11.84
C SER A 77 22.67 10.88 -11.36
N SER A 78 22.37 9.58 -11.24
CA SER A 78 21.11 9.07 -10.69
C SER A 78 20.97 9.47 -9.23
N ALA A 79 22.03 9.34 -8.43
CA ALA A 79 22.04 9.71 -7.02
C ALA A 79 21.71 11.20 -6.84
N ASN A 80 22.31 12.08 -7.65
CA ASN A 80 22.02 13.52 -7.61
C ASN A 80 20.62 13.87 -8.12
N TYR A 81 20.09 13.13 -9.09
CA TYR A 81 18.69 13.24 -9.50
C TYR A 81 17.76 12.91 -8.32
N VAL A 82 17.94 11.76 -7.67
CA VAL A 82 17.13 11.34 -6.51
C VAL A 82 17.27 12.32 -5.34
N ARG A 83 18.48 12.81 -5.08
CA ARG A 83 18.80 13.83 -4.05
C ARG A 83 17.99 15.12 -4.22
N THR A 84 17.68 15.51 -5.45
CA THR A 84 16.94 16.75 -5.74
C THR A 84 15.43 16.51 -5.86
N GLU A 85 15.02 15.39 -6.45
CA GLU A 85 13.61 15.06 -6.68
C GLU A 85 12.86 14.64 -5.41
N LEU A 86 13.43 13.79 -4.55
CA LEU A 86 12.72 13.30 -3.37
C LEU A 86 12.32 14.43 -2.40
N PRO A 87 13.22 15.38 -2.03
CA PRO A 87 12.82 16.50 -1.17
C PRO A 87 11.81 17.42 -1.85
N THR A 88 11.91 17.65 -3.16
CA THR A 88 10.98 18.49 -3.91
C THR A 88 9.56 17.90 -3.87
N ARG A 89 9.41 16.60 -4.17
CA ARG A 89 8.12 15.90 -4.12
C ARG A 89 7.56 15.80 -2.70
N LEU A 90 8.43 15.68 -1.69
CA LEU A 90 8.03 15.74 -0.28
C LEU A 90 7.50 17.12 0.09
N ALA A 91 8.18 18.20 -0.32
CA ALA A 91 7.80 19.57 -0.02
C ALA A 91 6.39 19.89 -0.55
N HIS A 92 6.07 19.48 -1.79
CA HIS A 92 4.72 19.63 -2.35
C HIS A 92 3.65 18.94 -1.50
N ARG A 93 3.89 17.69 -1.05
CA ARG A 93 2.93 16.98 -0.19
C ARG A 93 2.82 17.57 1.21
N ILE A 94 3.91 18.08 1.77
CA ILE A 94 3.88 18.81 3.05
C ILE A 94 3.00 20.06 2.90
N ARG A 95 3.13 20.81 1.80
CA ARG A 95 2.27 21.97 1.50
C ARG A 95 0.80 21.54 1.35
N ASP A 96 0.50 20.47 0.62
CA ASP A 96 -0.87 19.96 0.50
C ASP A 96 -1.48 19.68 1.88
N MET A 97 -0.74 19.01 2.76
CA MET A 97 -1.21 18.75 4.13
C MET A 97 -1.42 20.03 4.95
N GLN A 98 -0.61 21.07 4.73
CA GLN A 98 -0.78 22.38 5.39
C GLN A 98 -2.02 23.14 4.91
N THR A 99 -2.53 22.86 3.70
CA THR A 99 -3.75 23.49 3.17
C THR A 99 -5.04 22.83 3.66
N LEU A 100 -4.96 21.66 4.31
CA LEU A 100 -6.12 21.01 4.88
C LEU A 100 -6.71 21.82 6.05
N PRO A 101 -8.03 21.71 6.32
CA PRO A 101 -8.65 22.29 7.50
C PRO A 101 -7.92 21.84 8.76
N TYR A 102 -7.73 22.78 9.69
CA TYR A 102 -6.97 22.55 10.93
C TYR A 102 -7.43 21.27 11.67
N VAL A 103 -8.74 21.06 11.77
CA VAL A 103 -9.31 19.88 12.45
C VAL A 103 -8.85 18.56 11.84
N VAL A 104 -8.67 18.50 10.52
CA VAL A 104 -8.17 17.32 9.80
C VAL A 104 -6.68 17.11 10.07
N VAL A 105 -5.88 18.18 10.06
CA VAL A 105 -4.43 18.10 10.32
C VAL A 105 -4.14 17.71 11.77
N THR A 106 -5.00 18.13 12.72
CA THR A 106 -4.87 17.76 14.14
C THR A 106 -5.20 16.30 14.43
N ASN A 107 -5.80 15.57 13.48
CA ASN A 107 -6.03 14.15 13.64
C ASN A 107 -4.70 13.41 13.94
N PRO A 108 -4.64 12.55 14.97
CA PRO A 108 -3.38 11.89 15.37
C PRO A 108 -2.70 11.12 14.23
N HIS A 109 -3.47 10.47 13.36
CA HIS A 109 -2.92 9.70 12.25
C HIS A 109 -2.39 10.58 11.12
N ILE A 110 -3.13 11.62 10.73
CA ILE A 110 -2.70 12.59 9.71
C ILE A 110 -1.47 13.36 10.20
N SER A 111 -1.48 13.81 11.45
CA SER A 111 -0.36 14.50 12.09
C SER A 111 0.91 13.63 12.11
N GLN A 112 0.80 12.34 12.43
CA GLN A 112 1.94 11.43 12.35
C GLN A 112 2.50 11.27 10.93
N VAL A 113 1.64 11.21 9.91
CA VAL A 113 2.09 11.15 8.51
C VAL A 113 2.80 12.46 8.11
N TYR A 114 2.25 13.60 8.54
CA TYR A 114 2.87 14.92 8.33
C TYR A 114 4.28 14.96 8.94
N GLU A 115 4.42 14.51 10.18
CA GLU A 115 5.70 14.45 10.88
C GLU A 115 6.72 13.52 10.19
N LEU A 116 6.29 12.34 9.73
CA LEU A 116 7.14 11.42 8.96
C LEU A 116 7.62 12.05 7.64
N TYR A 117 6.75 12.79 6.95
CA TYR A 117 7.11 13.47 5.70
C TYR A 117 8.05 14.64 5.96
N TYR A 118 7.81 15.43 7.00
CA TYR A 118 8.69 16.54 7.36
C TYR A 118 10.07 16.04 7.79
N LYS A 119 10.13 14.99 8.63
CA LYS A 119 11.40 14.35 9.03
C LYS A 119 12.18 13.88 7.81
N ALA A 120 11.53 13.21 6.87
CA ALA A 120 12.15 12.77 5.62
C ALA A 120 12.66 13.97 4.78
N PHE A 121 11.87 15.03 4.65
CA PHE A 121 12.26 16.25 3.93
C PHE A 121 13.50 16.89 4.54
N GLU A 122 13.52 17.11 5.86
CA GLU A 122 14.67 17.66 6.59
C GLU A 122 15.92 16.79 6.45
N SER A 123 15.74 15.47 6.51
CA SER A 123 16.80 14.48 6.42
C SER A 123 17.45 14.49 5.04
N LEU A 124 16.64 14.50 3.98
CA LEU A 124 17.11 14.41 2.59
C LEU A 124 17.61 15.75 2.04
N ARG A 125 16.97 16.89 2.36
CA ARG A 125 17.39 18.21 1.85
C ARG A 125 18.79 18.63 2.31
N LYS A 126 19.27 18.07 3.43
CA LYS A 126 20.60 18.36 4.01
C LYS A 126 21.72 17.55 3.34
N VAL A 127 21.38 16.60 2.47
CA VAL A 127 22.37 15.78 1.76
C VAL A 127 23.10 16.66 0.74
N ARG A 128 24.43 16.74 0.89
CA ARG A 128 25.31 17.47 -0.03
C ARG A 128 25.40 16.76 -1.39
N GLU A 129 25.98 17.43 -2.36
CA GLU A 129 26.21 16.85 -3.68
C GLU A 129 27.03 15.57 -3.58
N ILE A 130 26.54 14.51 -4.22
CA ILE A 130 27.15 13.19 -4.21
C ILE A 130 28.20 13.18 -5.31
N LYS A 131 29.46 12.95 -4.94
CA LYS A 131 30.58 12.96 -5.89
C LYS A 131 31.33 11.64 -5.95
N THR A 132 31.20 10.80 -4.93
CA THR A 132 31.90 9.53 -4.81
C THR A 132 30.91 8.38 -4.62
N LEU A 133 31.38 7.15 -4.84
CA LEU A 133 30.62 5.94 -4.52
C LEU A 133 30.36 5.80 -3.02
N GLU A 134 31.29 6.24 -2.17
CA GLU A 134 31.09 6.22 -0.70
C GLU A 134 29.95 7.18 -0.28
N ASP A 135 29.87 8.35 -0.90
CA ASP A 135 28.74 9.28 -0.69
C ASP A 135 27.42 8.63 -1.14
N ASN A 136 27.45 7.90 -2.27
CA ASN A 136 26.29 7.17 -2.79
C ASN A 136 25.82 6.09 -1.81
N GLU A 137 26.72 5.29 -1.24
CA GLU A 137 26.37 4.27 -0.25
C GLU A 137 25.72 4.88 1.00
N LYS A 138 26.28 5.98 1.52
CA LYS A 138 25.70 6.72 2.66
C LYS A 138 24.31 7.25 2.31
N PHE A 139 24.12 7.74 1.09
CA PHE A 139 22.84 8.21 0.62
C PHE A 139 21.82 7.09 0.47
N CYS A 140 22.21 5.94 -0.09
CA CYS A 140 21.38 4.74 -0.20
C CYS A 140 20.87 4.28 1.17
N LYS A 141 21.75 4.19 2.18
CA LYS A 141 21.35 3.86 3.56
C LYS A 141 20.26 4.81 4.10
N LYS A 142 20.38 6.10 3.79
CA LYS A 142 19.42 7.13 4.23
C LYS A 142 18.07 7.04 3.50
N ILE A 143 18.09 6.69 2.21
CA ILE A 143 16.89 6.40 1.42
C ILE A 143 16.19 5.16 1.98
N SER A 144 16.92 4.06 2.17
CA SER A 144 16.37 2.80 2.68
C SER A 144 15.72 2.98 4.06
N GLN A 145 16.38 3.73 4.97
CA GLN A 145 15.78 4.09 6.25
C GLN A 145 14.47 4.87 6.08
N THR A 146 14.42 5.84 5.16
CA THR A 146 13.22 6.64 4.90
C THR A 146 12.08 5.77 4.35
N LEU A 147 12.37 4.85 3.43
CA LEU A 147 11.39 3.90 2.89
C LEU A 147 10.81 2.99 3.98
N GLN A 148 11.66 2.54 4.90
CA GLN A 148 11.27 1.69 6.02
C GLN A 148 10.34 2.43 7.00
N GLU A 149 10.71 3.65 7.41
CA GLU A 149 9.89 4.49 8.30
C GLU A 149 8.51 4.80 7.67
N HIS A 150 8.45 4.89 6.33
CA HIS A 150 7.23 5.22 5.59
C HIS A 150 6.34 4.02 5.24
N LEU A 151 6.67 2.80 5.68
CA LEU A 151 5.81 1.62 5.48
C LEU A 151 4.42 1.80 6.12
N THR A 152 4.37 2.45 7.29
CA THR A 152 3.12 2.64 8.06
C THR A 152 2.23 3.78 7.53
N VAL A 153 2.65 4.49 6.48
CA VAL A 153 1.96 5.69 6.00
C VAL A 153 0.58 5.38 5.44
N ILE A 154 0.43 4.36 4.58
CA ILE A 154 -0.87 4.02 3.96
C ILE A 154 -1.93 3.71 5.04
N PRO A 155 -1.71 2.74 5.96
CA PRO A 155 -2.74 2.43 6.96
C PRO A 155 -3.04 3.63 7.86
N LYS A 156 -2.05 4.42 8.28
CA LYS A 156 -2.28 5.63 9.10
C LYS A 156 -3.11 6.67 8.35
N LEU A 157 -2.73 6.97 7.12
CA LEU A 157 -3.44 7.95 6.29
C LEU A 157 -4.91 7.55 6.14
N SER A 158 -5.18 6.27 5.88
CA SER A 158 -6.53 5.78 5.71
C SER A 158 -7.37 5.79 6.98
N MET A 159 -6.77 5.46 8.14
CA MET A 159 -7.45 5.63 9.43
C MET A 159 -7.82 7.10 9.66
N GLY A 160 -6.88 8.03 9.44
CA GLY A 160 -7.12 9.46 9.60
C GLY A 160 -8.19 10.01 8.65
N VAL A 161 -8.21 9.55 7.39
CA VAL A 161 -9.23 9.96 6.41
C VAL A 161 -10.62 9.45 6.77
N ILE A 162 -10.74 8.21 7.25
CA ILE A 162 -12.02 7.66 7.69
C ILE A 162 -12.53 8.41 8.93
N GLU A 163 -11.65 8.71 9.89
CA GLU A 163 -11.99 9.49 11.09
C GLU A 163 -12.39 10.93 10.78
N CYS A 164 -11.81 11.53 9.75
CA CYS A 164 -12.07 12.92 9.34
C CYS A 164 -13.16 13.06 8.26
N ARG A 165 -13.84 11.97 7.89
CA ARG A 165 -14.80 11.95 6.77
C ARG A 165 -15.93 12.98 6.89
N ASP A 166 -16.34 13.32 8.11
CA ASP A 166 -17.47 14.21 8.40
C ASP A 166 -17.01 15.68 8.53
N LEU A 167 -15.71 15.95 8.38
CA LEU A 167 -15.07 17.26 8.60
C LEU A 167 -14.70 17.98 7.29
N MET A 168 -14.81 17.30 6.16
CA MET A 168 -14.44 17.82 4.84
C MET A 168 -15.41 17.27 3.79
N LYS A 169 -15.58 17.99 2.67
CA LYS A 169 -16.29 17.45 1.53
C LYS A 169 -15.63 16.14 1.06
N PRO A 170 -16.39 15.08 0.82
CA PRO A 170 -15.84 13.78 0.48
C PRO A 170 -15.00 13.78 -0.81
N GLU A 171 -15.36 14.63 -1.76
CA GLU A 171 -14.65 14.78 -3.04
C GLU A 171 -13.26 15.38 -2.82
N ASP A 172 -13.13 16.35 -1.91
CA ASP A 172 -11.85 16.96 -1.54
C ASP A 172 -10.97 15.97 -0.77
N MET A 173 -11.57 15.16 0.10
CA MET A 173 -10.88 14.12 0.87
C MET A 173 -10.34 13.01 -0.04
N ASP A 174 -11.15 12.53 -0.98
CA ASP A 174 -10.71 11.53 -1.96
C ASP A 174 -9.66 12.13 -2.93
N LYS A 175 -9.79 13.40 -3.33
CA LYS A 175 -8.76 14.11 -4.12
C LYS A 175 -7.43 14.20 -3.36
N PHE A 176 -7.47 14.53 -2.07
CA PHE A 176 -6.30 14.54 -1.19
C PHE A 176 -5.64 13.15 -1.12
N MET A 177 -6.42 12.10 -0.86
CA MET A 177 -5.92 10.72 -0.82
C MET A 177 -5.23 10.31 -2.11
N ASN A 178 -5.89 10.52 -3.25
CA ASN A 178 -5.34 10.23 -4.56
C ASN A 178 -4.00 10.95 -4.79
N THR A 179 -3.92 12.23 -4.40
CA THR A 179 -2.74 13.09 -4.57
C THR A 179 -1.55 12.63 -3.71
N ILE A 180 -1.80 12.27 -2.46
CA ILE A 180 -0.78 11.77 -1.53
C ILE A 180 -0.29 10.39 -1.95
N LEU A 181 -1.20 9.48 -2.31
CA LEU A 181 -0.88 8.13 -2.75
C LEU A 181 -0.06 8.15 -4.05
N ARG A 182 -0.46 8.92 -5.07
CA ARG A 182 0.35 9.08 -6.30
C ARG A 182 1.76 9.57 -6.03
N SER A 183 1.90 10.64 -5.23
CA SER A 183 3.23 11.15 -4.86
C SER A 183 4.03 10.13 -4.05
N ARG A 184 3.38 9.31 -3.23
CA ARG A 184 4.06 8.23 -2.49
C ARG A 184 4.59 7.15 -3.44
N ILE A 185 3.76 6.68 -4.38
CA ILE A 185 4.19 5.74 -5.43
C ILE A 185 5.40 6.31 -6.15
N SER A 186 5.28 7.55 -6.58
CA SER A 186 6.31 8.28 -7.31
C SER A 186 7.65 8.40 -6.58
N ARG A 187 7.65 8.85 -5.32
CA ARG A 187 8.86 8.91 -4.48
C ARG A 187 9.47 7.52 -4.28
N ARG A 188 8.63 6.49 -4.09
CA ARG A 188 9.08 5.12 -3.83
C ARG A 188 9.71 4.49 -5.07
N VAL A 189 9.11 4.67 -6.26
CA VAL A 189 9.68 4.18 -7.53
C VAL A 189 11.07 4.76 -7.78
N ILE A 190 11.25 6.07 -7.60
CA ILE A 190 12.56 6.72 -7.80
C ILE A 190 13.59 6.19 -6.80
N ALA A 191 13.20 6.08 -5.54
CA ALA A 191 14.05 5.59 -4.47
C ALA A 191 14.48 4.13 -4.70
N GLU A 192 13.52 3.24 -4.93
CA GLU A 192 13.76 1.81 -5.17
C GLU A 192 14.56 1.59 -6.44
N GLN A 193 14.32 2.37 -7.51
CA GLN A 193 15.12 2.26 -8.72
C GLN A 193 16.59 2.59 -8.46
N HIS A 194 16.87 3.65 -7.72
CA HIS A 194 18.25 4.02 -7.43
C HIS A 194 18.96 3.00 -6.53
N LEU A 195 18.25 2.43 -5.55
CA LEU A 195 18.76 1.33 -4.74
C LEU A 195 19.08 0.11 -5.61
N ALA A 196 18.14 -0.33 -6.45
CA ALA A 196 18.33 -1.47 -7.33
C ALA A 196 19.47 -1.27 -8.34
N LEU A 197 19.66 -0.05 -8.87
CA LEU A 197 20.81 0.28 -9.72
C LEU A 197 22.12 0.20 -8.94
N THR A 198 22.15 0.64 -7.68
CA THR A 198 23.34 0.55 -6.84
C THR A 198 23.70 -0.91 -6.54
N ASP A 199 22.70 -1.73 -6.20
CA ASP A 199 22.89 -3.17 -5.94
C ASP A 199 23.36 -3.91 -7.20
N THR A 200 22.81 -3.56 -8.37
CA THR A 200 23.24 -4.10 -9.67
C THR A 200 24.69 -3.72 -9.97
N PHE A 201 25.10 -2.47 -9.72
CA PHE A 201 26.48 -2.00 -9.95
C PHE A 201 27.50 -2.74 -9.07
N ASN A 202 27.12 -3.02 -7.82
CA ASN A 202 27.97 -3.71 -6.85
C ASN A 202 27.98 -5.24 -7.04
N SER A 203 27.13 -5.78 -7.90
CA SER A 203 27.02 -7.22 -8.12
C SER A 203 28.23 -7.77 -8.91
N PRO A 204 28.79 -8.94 -8.54
CA PRO A 204 30.00 -9.51 -9.17
C PRO A 204 29.92 -9.74 -10.69
N TRP A 205 28.70 -9.83 -11.24
CA TRP A 205 28.43 -10.13 -12.66
C TRP A 205 28.33 -8.88 -13.55
N HIS A 206 28.38 -7.67 -12.97
CA HIS A 206 28.24 -6.42 -13.72
C HIS A 206 29.51 -6.05 -14.52
N PHE A 207 30.67 -6.59 -14.17
CA PHE A 207 31.94 -6.29 -14.84
C PHE A 207 32.19 -7.19 -16.07
N PRO A 208 32.64 -6.62 -17.20
CA PRO A 208 32.84 -7.34 -18.47
C PRO A 208 33.80 -8.55 -18.42
N ASP A 209 34.69 -8.63 -17.42
CA ASP A 209 35.68 -9.71 -17.28
C ASP A 209 35.14 -10.94 -16.52
N SER A 210 33.85 -10.98 -16.19
CA SER A 210 33.26 -12.10 -15.47
C SER A 210 32.94 -13.28 -16.42
N PRO A 211 33.42 -14.51 -16.15
CA PRO A 211 33.30 -15.67 -17.04
C PRO A 211 31.86 -16.17 -17.30
N ASN A 212 30.83 -15.57 -16.70
CA ASN A 212 29.41 -15.88 -16.99
C ASN A 212 28.64 -14.76 -17.73
N ALA A 213 29.33 -13.72 -18.24
CA ALA A 213 28.67 -12.65 -18.99
C ALA A 213 27.93 -13.15 -20.26
N SER A 214 28.28 -14.32 -20.79
CA SER A 214 27.72 -14.89 -22.01
C SER A 214 26.48 -15.77 -21.83
N ASN A 215 26.04 -16.09 -20.61
CA ASN A 215 24.94 -17.04 -20.37
C ASN A 215 23.71 -16.47 -19.67
N SER A 216 23.67 -15.19 -19.36
CA SER A 216 22.48 -14.58 -18.77
C SER A 216 21.73 -13.79 -19.83
N GLY A 217 20.77 -14.42 -20.51
CA GLY A 217 19.73 -13.76 -21.32
C GLY A 217 18.79 -12.88 -20.49
N THR A 218 19.29 -12.39 -19.38
CA THR A 218 18.56 -11.63 -18.39
C THR A 218 18.66 -10.17 -18.74
N GLU A 219 17.64 -9.71 -19.43
CA GLU A 219 17.36 -8.32 -19.76
C GLU A 219 17.01 -7.51 -18.49
N PHE A 220 17.75 -7.71 -17.40
CA PHE A 220 17.51 -7.14 -16.07
C PHE A 220 18.16 -5.76 -15.98
N VAL A 221 17.34 -4.76 -15.69
CA VAL A 221 17.78 -3.40 -15.41
C VAL A 221 17.26 -3.02 -14.02
N GLY A 222 17.99 -3.43 -12.98
CA GLY A 222 17.51 -3.35 -11.59
C GLY A 222 16.29 -4.26 -11.38
N GLU A 223 16.15 -4.84 -10.19
CA GLU A 223 15.03 -5.75 -9.88
C GLU A 223 13.63 -5.09 -10.00
N VAL A 224 13.56 -3.76 -10.19
CA VAL A 224 12.31 -2.99 -10.23
C VAL A 224 11.61 -3.03 -11.60
N PHE A 225 12.36 -3.16 -12.70
CA PHE A 225 11.80 -3.09 -14.06
C PHE A 225 12.05 -4.37 -14.85
N LEU A 226 11.01 -5.18 -14.93
CA LEU A 226 11.03 -6.46 -15.65
C LEU A 226 10.12 -6.37 -16.88
N LYS A 227 10.48 -7.12 -17.93
CA LYS A 227 9.49 -7.53 -18.93
C LYS A 227 8.47 -8.41 -18.22
N CYS A 228 7.30 -7.85 -17.94
CA CYS A 228 6.24 -8.57 -17.27
C CYS A 228 5.52 -9.44 -18.31
N ASN A 229 5.43 -10.74 -18.06
CA ASN A 229 4.51 -11.63 -18.77
C ASN A 229 3.15 -11.61 -18.05
N ALA A 230 2.08 -11.26 -18.76
CA ALA A 230 0.75 -11.14 -18.17
C ALA A 230 0.26 -12.46 -17.56
N GLY A 231 0.39 -13.57 -18.30
CA GLY A 231 -0.12 -14.87 -17.90
C GLY A 231 0.59 -15.42 -16.67
N GLU A 232 1.91 -15.30 -16.60
CA GLU A 232 2.69 -15.72 -15.43
C GLU A 232 2.31 -14.94 -14.17
N VAL A 233 2.15 -13.62 -14.28
CA VAL A 233 1.78 -12.76 -13.14
C VAL A 233 0.39 -13.13 -12.62
N VAL A 234 -0.59 -13.33 -13.51
CA VAL A 234 -1.95 -13.74 -13.12
C VAL A 234 -1.91 -15.10 -12.41
N ASN A 235 -1.20 -16.09 -12.94
CA ASN A 235 -1.07 -17.41 -12.33
C ASN A 235 -0.42 -17.34 -10.95
N ARG A 236 0.66 -16.57 -10.81
CA ARG A 236 1.36 -16.38 -9.53
C ARG A 236 0.44 -15.77 -8.49
N CYS A 237 -0.22 -14.65 -8.82
CA CYS A 237 -1.17 -14.00 -7.92
C CYS A 237 -2.32 -14.93 -7.53
N TYR A 238 -2.89 -15.66 -8.50
CA TYR A 238 -3.96 -16.61 -8.26
C TYR A 238 -3.55 -17.70 -7.27
N ASN A 239 -2.39 -18.34 -7.47
CA ASN A 239 -1.89 -19.38 -6.57
C ASN A 239 -1.66 -18.86 -5.14
N THR A 240 -1.05 -17.68 -4.99
CA THR A 240 -0.86 -17.05 -3.68
C THR A 240 -2.20 -16.79 -2.98
N ILE A 241 -3.19 -16.28 -3.71
CA ILE A 241 -4.52 -15.97 -3.14
C ILE A 241 -5.26 -17.26 -2.79
N LEU A 242 -5.15 -18.29 -3.62
CA LEU A 242 -5.76 -19.59 -3.36
C LEU A 242 -5.23 -20.17 -2.05
N SER A 243 -3.92 -20.12 -1.80
CA SER A 243 -3.32 -20.54 -0.53
C SER A 243 -3.86 -19.73 0.67
N LEU A 244 -4.00 -18.41 0.53
CA LEU A 244 -4.56 -17.54 1.58
C LEU A 244 -6.05 -17.82 1.83
N CYS A 245 -6.82 -18.05 0.78
CA CYS A 245 -8.25 -18.40 0.85
C CYS A 245 -8.45 -19.77 1.50
N SER A 246 -7.68 -20.79 1.12
CA SER A 246 -7.71 -22.12 1.73
C SER A 246 -7.40 -22.06 3.23
N ALA A 247 -6.41 -21.27 3.63
CA ALA A 247 -6.07 -21.06 5.04
C ALA A 247 -7.18 -20.35 5.84
N THR A 248 -7.98 -19.49 5.19
CA THR A 248 -8.99 -18.65 5.86
C THR A 248 -10.39 -19.28 5.88
N TYR A 249 -10.80 -19.94 4.80
CA TYR A 249 -12.11 -20.56 4.67
C TYR A 249 -12.11 -22.06 5.02
N GLY A 250 -10.93 -22.66 5.22
CA GLY A 250 -10.75 -24.07 5.53
C GLY A 250 -10.73 -24.97 4.28
N ALA A 251 -10.10 -26.13 4.40
CA ALA A 251 -9.87 -27.08 3.29
C ALA A 251 -11.15 -27.66 2.67
N THR A 252 -12.30 -27.53 3.34
CA THR A 252 -13.59 -28.05 2.90
C THR A 252 -14.38 -27.09 2.01
N THR A 253 -14.01 -25.81 1.95
CA THR A 253 -14.69 -24.83 1.08
C THR A 253 -14.14 -24.97 -0.33
N PRO A 254 -14.96 -25.32 -1.35
CA PRO A 254 -14.48 -25.39 -2.72
C PRO A 254 -14.16 -23.97 -3.22
N LEU A 255 -13.03 -23.83 -3.91
CA LEU A 255 -12.57 -22.56 -4.44
C LEU A 255 -12.72 -22.54 -5.98
N PRO A 256 -13.05 -21.38 -6.57
CA PRO A 256 -13.23 -21.28 -8.02
C PRO A 256 -11.91 -21.49 -8.74
N GLN A 257 -11.94 -22.23 -9.85
CA GLN A 257 -10.77 -22.44 -10.71
C GLN A 257 -10.44 -21.16 -11.52
N LEU A 258 -9.20 -21.01 -11.94
CA LEU A 258 -8.78 -19.96 -12.87
C LEU A 258 -8.91 -20.45 -14.32
N LYS A 259 -9.64 -19.71 -15.15
CA LYS A 259 -9.68 -19.92 -16.60
C LYS A 259 -8.99 -18.75 -17.30
N LEU A 260 -7.74 -18.96 -17.69
CA LEU A 260 -6.91 -17.96 -18.35
C LEU A 260 -6.99 -18.10 -19.88
N SER A 261 -7.18 -16.98 -20.60
CA SER A 261 -7.40 -16.95 -22.05
C SER A 261 -6.81 -15.70 -22.73
N GLY A 262 -6.67 -15.73 -24.06
CA GLY A 262 -6.16 -14.61 -24.86
C GLY A 262 -4.66 -14.68 -25.16
N HIS A 263 -3.98 -13.53 -25.16
CA HIS A 263 -2.56 -13.39 -25.48
C HIS A 263 -1.70 -13.63 -24.23
N LEU A 264 -1.45 -14.89 -23.88
CA LEU A 264 -0.78 -15.24 -22.62
C LEU A 264 0.71 -14.90 -22.62
N ASP A 265 1.33 -14.91 -23.80
CA ASP A 265 2.74 -14.58 -24.01
C ASP A 265 2.98 -13.07 -24.14
N ALA A 266 1.94 -12.25 -23.93
CA ALA A 266 2.03 -10.80 -24.01
C ALA A 266 3.02 -10.28 -22.96
N THR A 267 4.11 -9.66 -23.45
CA THR A 267 5.13 -9.03 -22.61
C THR A 267 5.10 -7.52 -22.76
N PHE A 268 5.20 -6.83 -21.63
CA PHE A 268 5.22 -5.37 -21.60
C PHE A 268 6.07 -4.85 -20.44
N PRO A 269 6.67 -3.66 -20.59
CA PRO A 269 7.41 -3.02 -19.52
C PRO A 269 6.48 -2.51 -18.42
N TYR A 270 6.64 -3.01 -17.20
CA TYR A 270 5.89 -2.55 -16.05
C TYR A 270 6.63 -2.83 -14.74
N ILE A 271 6.18 -2.20 -13.64
CA ILE A 271 6.70 -2.50 -12.30
C ILE A 271 5.96 -3.71 -11.76
N LEU A 272 6.67 -4.82 -11.60
CA LEU A 272 6.07 -6.13 -11.26
C LEU A 272 5.23 -6.05 -9.97
N SER A 273 5.77 -5.47 -8.91
CA SER A 273 5.08 -5.36 -7.61
C SER A 273 3.77 -4.57 -7.68
N HIS A 274 3.68 -3.58 -8.59
CA HIS A 274 2.45 -2.82 -8.81
C HIS A 274 1.40 -3.66 -9.53
N LEU A 275 1.83 -4.42 -10.55
CA LEU A 275 0.93 -5.31 -11.29
C LEU A 275 0.41 -6.44 -10.39
N GLU A 276 1.30 -7.06 -9.61
CA GLU A 276 0.94 -8.12 -8.66
C GLU A 276 -0.05 -7.62 -7.60
N TYR A 277 0.11 -6.37 -7.13
CA TYR A 277 -0.86 -5.76 -6.22
C TYR A 277 -2.23 -5.58 -6.88
N ILE A 278 -2.29 -4.97 -8.08
CA ILE A 278 -3.56 -4.71 -8.76
C ILE A 278 -4.28 -6.03 -9.07
N ILE A 279 -3.59 -6.96 -9.75
CA ILE A 279 -4.15 -8.27 -10.11
C ILE A 279 -4.52 -9.06 -8.87
N GLY A 280 -3.68 -9.03 -7.84
CA GLY A 280 -3.95 -9.72 -6.59
C GLY A 280 -5.20 -9.21 -5.87
N GLU A 281 -5.42 -7.89 -5.85
CA GLU A 281 -6.64 -7.32 -5.27
C GLU A 281 -7.89 -7.64 -6.10
N LEU A 282 -7.81 -7.61 -7.43
CA LEU A 282 -8.92 -7.99 -8.30
C LEU A 282 -9.32 -9.46 -8.09
N LEU A 283 -8.35 -10.38 -8.16
CA LEU A 283 -8.58 -11.81 -7.95
C LEU A 283 -9.11 -12.10 -6.55
N ARG A 284 -8.58 -11.44 -5.51
CA ARG A 284 -9.08 -11.59 -4.14
C ARG A 284 -10.56 -11.21 -4.04
N ASN A 285 -10.94 -10.06 -4.60
CA ASN A 285 -12.33 -9.59 -4.56
C ASN A 285 -13.26 -10.56 -5.30
N SER A 286 -12.85 -11.02 -6.49
CA SER A 286 -13.62 -11.97 -7.30
C SER A 286 -13.79 -13.33 -6.62
N ILE A 287 -12.71 -13.92 -6.10
CA ILE A 287 -12.77 -15.20 -5.36
C ILE A 287 -13.64 -15.06 -4.12
N GLN A 288 -13.47 -13.97 -3.36
CA GLN A 288 -14.25 -13.70 -2.17
C GLN A 288 -15.74 -13.58 -2.48
N ALA A 289 -16.11 -12.87 -3.55
CA ALA A 289 -17.50 -12.70 -3.95
C ALA A 289 -18.15 -14.05 -4.33
N VAL A 290 -17.45 -14.90 -5.09
CA VAL A 290 -17.94 -16.23 -5.47
C VAL A 290 -18.12 -17.14 -4.24
N VAL A 291 -17.14 -17.17 -3.33
CA VAL A 291 -17.20 -17.98 -2.10
C VAL A 291 -18.32 -17.51 -1.17
N GLU A 292 -18.54 -16.21 -1.06
CA GLU A 292 -19.61 -15.66 -0.21
C GLU A 292 -21.00 -15.93 -0.79
N ARG A 293 -21.17 -15.78 -2.11
CA ARG A 293 -22.39 -16.16 -2.81
C ARG A 293 -22.73 -17.63 -2.59
N GLN A 294 -21.74 -18.51 -2.66
CA GLN A 294 -21.93 -19.94 -2.40
C GLN A 294 -22.50 -20.21 -1.00
N LYS A 295 -21.98 -19.52 0.03
CA LYS A 295 -22.43 -19.67 1.42
C LYS A 295 -23.85 -19.16 1.65
N SER A 296 -24.27 -18.13 0.90
CA SER A 296 -25.59 -17.52 1.03
C SER A 296 -26.69 -18.18 0.21
N SER A 297 -26.35 -18.98 -0.81
CA SER A 297 -27.33 -19.69 -1.65
C SER A 297 -27.93 -20.91 -0.93
N PRO A 298 -29.27 -20.99 -0.74
CA PRO A 298 -29.94 -22.11 -0.04
C PRO A 298 -29.81 -23.48 -0.74
N ARG A 299 -29.54 -23.49 -2.05
CA ARG A 299 -29.25 -24.70 -2.83
C ARG A 299 -27.75 -24.99 -2.97
N GLY A 300 -26.88 -24.15 -2.40
CA GLY A 300 -25.45 -24.16 -2.73
C GLY A 300 -25.22 -24.00 -4.24
N TRP A 301 -23.98 -24.20 -4.67
CA TRP A 301 -23.73 -24.73 -6.02
C TRP A 301 -23.73 -26.25 -5.84
N ASP A 302 -24.60 -26.98 -6.55
CA ASP A 302 -24.62 -28.46 -6.53
C ASP A 302 -23.29 -29.05 -7.06
N GLU A 303 -22.53 -28.23 -7.79
CA GLU A 303 -21.24 -28.50 -8.42
C GLU A 303 -20.20 -27.44 -8.03
N THR A 304 -18.94 -27.67 -8.41
CA THR A 304 -17.82 -26.74 -8.21
C THR A 304 -18.19 -25.29 -8.54
N PRO A 305 -17.73 -24.30 -7.75
CA PRO A 305 -18.04 -22.90 -7.99
C PRO A 305 -17.58 -22.44 -9.39
N PRO A 306 -18.27 -21.46 -10.00
CA PRO A 306 -17.93 -20.97 -11.33
C PRO A 306 -16.48 -20.44 -11.36
N ALA A 307 -15.77 -20.74 -12.43
CA ALA A 307 -14.38 -20.31 -12.62
C ALA A 307 -14.28 -18.78 -12.72
N ILE A 308 -13.17 -18.23 -12.23
CA ILE A 308 -12.78 -16.84 -12.49
C ILE A 308 -12.15 -16.80 -13.88
N GLU A 309 -12.76 -16.06 -14.81
CA GLU A 309 -12.23 -15.94 -16.17
C GLU A 309 -11.31 -14.73 -16.26
N VAL A 310 -10.05 -14.97 -16.67
CA VAL A 310 -9.11 -13.90 -16.95
C VAL A 310 -8.76 -13.91 -18.43
N THR A 311 -8.94 -12.77 -19.09
CA THR A 311 -8.64 -12.61 -20.53
C THR A 311 -7.56 -11.54 -20.71
N VAL A 312 -6.45 -11.91 -21.35
CA VAL A 312 -5.37 -10.98 -21.70
C VAL A 312 -5.50 -10.59 -23.18
N CYS A 313 -5.62 -9.30 -23.45
CA CYS A 313 -5.70 -8.75 -24.80
C CYS A 313 -4.53 -7.83 -25.06
N GLU A 314 -3.65 -8.21 -25.99
CA GLU A 314 -2.54 -7.38 -26.44
C GLU A 314 -2.96 -6.57 -27.67
N ALA A 315 -2.96 -5.25 -27.54
CA ALA A 315 -3.18 -4.31 -28.64
C ALA A 315 -1.85 -3.59 -28.98
N PRO A 316 -1.77 -2.85 -30.10
CA PRO A 316 -0.54 -2.13 -30.47
C PRO A 316 -0.07 -1.10 -29.43
N GLN A 317 -1.00 -0.45 -28.74
CA GLN A 317 -0.69 0.61 -27.76
C GLN A 317 -0.94 0.20 -26.31
N HIS A 318 -1.77 -0.80 -26.07
CA HIS A 318 -2.26 -1.17 -24.74
C HIS A 318 -2.24 -2.67 -24.53
N VAL A 319 -2.07 -3.08 -23.28
CA VAL A 319 -2.40 -4.43 -22.81
C VAL A 319 -3.61 -4.31 -21.90
N ILE A 320 -4.65 -5.09 -22.16
CA ILE A 320 -5.89 -5.11 -21.38
C ILE A 320 -5.99 -6.45 -20.69
N ILE A 321 -6.17 -6.44 -19.38
CA ILE A 321 -6.42 -7.64 -18.58
C ILE A 321 -7.84 -7.52 -18.02
N ARG A 322 -8.73 -8.39 -18.47
CA ARG A 322 -10.09 -8.50 -17.95
C ARG A 322 -10.14 -9.61 -16.90
N VAL A 323 -10.65 -9.31 -15.72
CA VAL A 323 -10.96 -10.29 -14.66
C VAL A 323 -12.48 -10.34 -14.51
N SER A 324 -13.09 -11.49 -14.81
CA SER A 324 -14.54 -11.70 -14.74
C SER A 324 -14.89 -12.73 -13.66
N ASP A 325 -15.89 -12.42 -12.86
CA ASP A 325 -16.46 -13.34 -11.89
C ASP A 325 -17.98 -13.45 -12.01
N GLN A 326 -18.51 -14.51 -11.37
CA GLN A 326 -19.95 -14.72 -11.19
C GLN A 326 -20.32 -14.61 -9.71
N GLY A 327 -19.70 -13.64 -9.01
CA GLY A 327 -19.83 -13.43 -7.56
C GLY A 327 -21.14 -12.78 -7.12
N GLY A 328 -22.08 -12.50 -8.03
CA GLY A 328 -23.37 -11.87 -7.72
C GLY A 328 -23.39 -10.35 -7.93
N GLY A 329 -22.31 -9.74 -8.40
CA GLY A 329 -22.24 -8.32 -8.71
C GLY A 329 -22.13 -7.42 -7.48
N VAL A 330 -21.99 -6.11 -7.74
CA VAL A 330 -21.98 -5.04 -6.74
C VAL A 330 -23.39 -4.42 -6.64
N PRO A 331 -23.98 -4.38 -5.43
CA PRO A 331 -25.28 -3.72 -5.20
C PRO A 331 -25.31 -2.24 -5.59
N HIS A 332 -26.44 -1.79 -6.15
CA HIS A 332 -26.62 -0.41 -6.61
C HIS A 332 -26.36 0.68 -5.55
N ASP A 333 -26.63 0.41 -4.27
CA ASP A 333 -26.39 1.34 -3.15
C ASP A 333 -24.89 1.50 -2.81
N ILE A 334 -24.07 0.52 -3.16
CA ILE A 334 -22.62 0.51 -2.90
C ILE A 334 -21.83 1.12 -4.06
N LEU A 335 -22.31 0.95 -5.31
CA LEU A 335 -21.61 1.40 -6.52
C LEU A 335 -21.05 2.83 -6.47
N PRO A 336 -21.76 3.86 -5.96
CA PRO A 336 -21.24 5.23 -5.90
C PRO A 336 -20.00 5.37 -5.01
N TYR A 337 -19.79 4.45 -4.08
CA TYR A 337 -18.72 4.52 -3.07
C TYR A 337 -17.54 3.60 -3.38
N LEU A 338 -17.60 2.85 -4.49
CA LEU A 338 -16.62 1.82 -4.83
C LEU A 338 -15.19 2.34 -4.93
N TRP A 339 -15.04 3.57 -5.42
CA TRP A 339 -13.76 4.26 -5.60
C TRP A 339 -13.43 5.24 -4.47
N SER A 340 -14.27 5.34 -3.44
CA SER A 340 -14.06 6.29 -2.34
C SER A 340 -13.19 5.68 -1.26
N PHE A 341 -12.23 6.47 -0.74
CA PHE A 341 -11.43 6.09 0.42
C PHE A 341 -12.16 6.40 1.73
N SER A 342 -13.02 7.42 1.72
CA SER A 342 -13.68 7.97 2.92
C SER A 342 -15.14 7.52 3.10
N LYS A 343 -15.85 7.21 2.01
CA LYS A 343 -17.29 6.89 2.03
C LYS A 343 -17.58 5.40 1.84
N GLY A 344 -18.86 5.05 2.01
CA GLY A 344 -19.45 3.75 1.73
C GLY A 344 -20.04 3.06 2.97
N PRO A 345 -20.95 2.10 2.79
CA PRO A 345 -21.44 1.30 3.90
C PRO A 345 -20.26 0.60 4.58
N ARG A 346 -20.36 0.36 5.90
CA ARG A 346 -19.34 -0.35 6.70
C ARG A 346 -18.01 0.42 6.92
N SER A 347 -18.01 1.74 6.85
CA SER A 347 -16.84 2.58 7.23
C SER A 347 -16.30 2.27 8.63
N SER A 348 -17.16 2.02 9.61
CA SER A 348 -16.76 1.71 10.99
C SER A 348 -16.04 0.35 11.07
N GLN A 349 -16.56 -0.66 10.36
CA GLN A 349 -15.91 -1.98 10.25
C GLN A 349 -14.55 -1.88 9.56
N ARG A 350 -14.43 -1.02 8.53
CA ARG A 350 -13.15 -0.76 7.84
C ARG A 350 -12.13 -0.14 8.80
N LEU A 351 -12.55 0.82 9.63
CA LEU A 351 -11.68 1.43 10.63
C LEU A 351 -11.15 0.39 11.63
N GLU A 352 -12.01 -0.47 12.16
CA GLU A 352 -11.61 -1.56 13.06
C GLU A 352 -10.58 -2.50 12.40
N ASN A 353 -10.83 -2.91 11.16
CA ASN A 353 -9.93 -3.78 10.41
C ASN A 353 -8.56 -3.12 10.14
N LEU A 354 -8.51 -1.81 9.88
CA LEU A 354 -7.27 -1.08 9.62
C LEU A 354 -6.36 -1.03 10.85
N THR A 355 -6.90 -1.02 12.07
CA THR A 355 -6.08 -1.07 13.29
C THR A 355 -5.30 -2.37 13.46
N GLN A 356 -5.69 -3.43 12.74
CA GLN A 356 -5.03 -4.74 12.77
C GLN A 356 -3.82 -4.80 11.83
N VAL A 357 -3.79 -3.99 10.78
CA VAL A 357 -2.74 -4.03 9.73
C VAL A 357 -1.34 -3.66 10.27
N PRO A 358 -1.16 -2.59 11.07
CA PRO A 358 0.16 -2.29 11.65
C PRO A 358 0.70 -3.40 12.55
N LYS A 359 -0.18 -4.13 13.26
CA LYS A 359 0.22 -5.29 14.07
C LYS A 359 0.76 -6.40 13.19
N MET A 360 0.13 -6.65 12.03
CA MET A 360 0.61 -7.64 11.06
C MET A 360 1.94 -7.24 10.41
N ALA A 361 2.11 -5.96 10.06
CA ALA A 361 3.38 -5.46 9.54
C ALA A 361 4.51 -5.61 10.57
N ALA A 362 4.23 -5.34 11.84
CA ALA A 362 5.18 -5.56 12.94
C ALA A 362 5.51 -7.05 13.13
N THR A 363 4.52 -7.96 13.11
CA THR A 363 4.74 -9.41 13.22
C THR A 363 5.56 -9.97 12.06
N LEU A 364 5.31 -9.51 10.82
CA LEU A 364 6.11 -9.90 9.64
C LEU A 364 7.57 -9.43 9.76
N GLN A 365 7.79 -8.27 10.38
CA GLN A 365 9.12 -7.74 10.63
C GLN A 365 9.83 -8.49 11.78
N GLU A 366 9.13 -8.83 12.86
CA GLU A 366 9.67 -9.62 14.01
C GLU A 366 10.03 -11.07 13.63
N LEU A 367 9.21 -11.73 12.81
CA LEU A 367 9.48 -13.09 12.32
C LEU A 367 10.77 -13.18 11.48
N ARG A 368 11.21 -12.07 10.88
CA ARG A 368 12.48 -11.98 10.13
C ARG A 368 13.67 -11.56 10.99
N VAL A 369 13.45 -10.75 12.04
CA VAL A 369 14.52 -10.46 13.03
C VAL A 369 14.88 -11.74 13.82
N SER A 370 13.93 -12.66 13.97
CA SER A 370 14.13 -13.95 14.65
C SER A 370 14.99 -14.95 13.87
N SER A 371 15.22 -14.73 12.56
CA SER A 371 16.10 -15.58 11.73
C SER A 371 17.59 -15.24 11.84
N ASP A 372 17.96 -14.17 12.55
CA ASP A 372 19.37 -13.77 12.77
C ASP A 372 19.84 -14.12 14.20
N ILE A 373 19.64 -15.36 14.65
CA ILE A 373 20.20 -15.85 15.93
C ILE A 373 21.57 -16.50 15.66
N PRO A 374 22.67 -16.06 16.30
CA PRO A 374 23.98 -16.69 16.15
C PRO A 374 23.98 -18.11 16.72
N THR A 375 24.27 -19.09 15.87
CA THR A 375 24.48 -20.49 16.24
C THR A 375 25.76 -20.66 17.07
N HIS A 376 25.62 -20.82 18.38
CA HIS A 376 26.60 -21.51 19.22
C HIS A 376 25.87 -22.42 20.21
N LEU A 377 25.84 -23.73 19.92
CA LEU A 377 26.12 -24.84 20.84
C LEU A 377 25.84 -26.20 20.17
N HIS A 378 26.79 -27.11 20.32
CA HIS A 378 26.93 -28.51 19.86
C HIS A 378 25.68 -29.39 20.12
N THR A 379 25.33 -30.47 19.40
CA THR A 379 26.06 -31.73 19.05
C THR A 379 25.12 -32.63 18.13
N PRO A 380 25.44 -33.88 17.66
CA PRO A 380 25.38 -34.28 16.24
C PRO A 380 24.45 -35.52 15.95
N PRO A 381 24.68 -36.36 14.91
CA PRO A 381 24.02 -36.31 13.61
C PRO A 381 23.12 -37.53 13.32
N HIS A 382 21.97 -37.35 12.67
CA HIS A 382 21.37 -38.42 11.88
C HIS A 382 20.66 -37.89 10.62
N SER A 383 21.06 -38.53 9.54
CA SER A 383 20.63 -38.50 8.14
C SER A 383 19.12 -38.54 7.90
N GLU A 384 18.62 -37.74 6.96
CA GLU A 384 18.18 -38.18 5.62
C GLU A 384 17.72 -36.98 4.77
N GLY A 385 17.99 -37.07 3.47
CA GLY A 385 18.01 -35.95 2.53
C GLY A 385 16.63 -35.46 2.10
N HIS A 386 16.51 -34.14 2.01
CA HIS A 386 15.63 -33.49 1.06
C HIS A 386 16.35 -32.24 0.53
N GLU A 387 16.72 -32.28 -0.75
CA GLU A 387 17.18 -31.14 -1.52
C GLU A 387 16.09 -30.06 -1.48
N LYS A 388 16.34 -28.97 -0.74
CA LYS A 388 15.58 -27.73 -0.86
C LYS A 388 16.30 -26.85 -1.87
N SER A 389 15.63 -26.59 -2.98
CA SER A 389 16.00 -25.60 -3.97
C SER A 389 16.25 -24.24 -3.31
N GLU A 390 17.50 -23.79 -3.34
CA GLU A 390 17.90 -22.42 -3.01
C GLU A 390 17.41 -21.48 -4.11
N HIS A 391 16.20 -20.93 -3.96
CA HIS A 391 15.73 -19.75 -4.68
C HIS A 391 15.01 -18.83 -3.67
N SER A 392 15.72 -18.38 -2.63
CA SER A 392 15.26 -17.29 -1.78
C SER A 392 15.99 -16.00 -2.17
N GLY A 393 15.50 -15.35 -3.22
CA GLY A 393 15.87 -13.97 -3.52
C GLY A 393 15.53 -13.06 -2.34
N SER A 394 16.43 -12.11 -2.05
CA SER A 394 16.26 -11.09 -1.03
C SER A 394 14.99 -10.26 -1.29
N GLY A 395 13.87 -10.67 -0.71
CA GLY A 395 12.60 -9.98 -0.88
C GLY A 395 12.63 -8.61 -0.22
N HIS A 396 12.95 -7.57 -0.99
CA HIS A 396 12.85 -6.18 -0.58
C HIS A 396 11.40 -5.90 -0.12
N ASP A 397 11.22 -5.53 1.15
CA ASP A 397 9.89 -5.43 1.74
C ASP A 397 9.12 -4.24 1.13
N SER A 398 8.22 -4.56 0.19
CA SER A 398 7.37 -3.56 -0.44
C SER A 398 6.24 -3.17 0.51
N SER A 399 5.85 -1.89 0.62
CA SER A 399 4.69 -1.54 1.46
C SER A 399 3.39 -2.23 1.03
N LEU A 400 3.36 -2.76 -0.19
CA LEU A 400 2.26 -3.53 -0.74
C LEU A 400 2.28 -4.98 -0.25
N SER A 401 3.44 -5.54 0.12
CA SER A 401 3.57 -6.93 0.61
C SER A 401 2.64 -7.19 1.81
N SER A 402 2.68 -6.31 2.82
CA SER A 402 1.85 -6.40 4.03
C SER A 402 0.35 -6.27 3.74
N LEU A 403 -0.02 -5.52 2.70
CA LEU A 403 -1.40 -5.41 2.26
C LEU A 403 -1.80 -6.67 1.50
N SER A 404 -0.97 -7.18 0.59
CA SER A 404 -1.25 -8.36 -0.22
C SER A 404 -1.24 -9.67 0.57
N SER A 405 -0.48 -9.78 1.64
CA SER A 405 -0.40 -11.00 2.46
C SER A 405 -1.51 -11.13 3.51
N ARG A 406 -2.39 -10.13 3.63
CA ARG A 406 -3.48 -10.14 4.61
C ARG A 406 -4.50 -11.26 4.32
N PRO A 407 -5.15 -11.81 5.35
CA PRO A 407 -6.17 -12.83 5.15
C PRO A 407 -7.38 -12.23 4.43
N PRO A 408 -8.06 -12.96 3.52
CA PRO A 408 -9.17 -12.43 2.71
C PRO A 408 -10.38 -11.92 3.50
N ASN A 409 -10.57 -12.39 4.73
CA ASN A 409 -11.63 -11.89 5.62
C ASN A 409 -11.34 -10.47 6.17
N LEU A 410 -10.09 -10.00 6.14
CA LEU A 410 -9.71 -8.67 6.58
C LEU A 410 -9.96 -7.62 5.48
N ARG A 411 -11.20 -7.13 5.43
CA ARG A 411 -11.63 -6.11 4.45
C ARG A 411 -11.24 -4.71 4.89
N LEU A 412 -10.22 -4.15 4.25
CA LEU A 412 -9.75 -2.79 4.52
C LEU A 412 -10.53 -1.73 3.73
N GLY A 413 -11.19 -2.11 2.64
CA GLY A 413 -11.95 -1.18 1.79
C GLY A 413 -11.10 -0.20 1.00
N MET A 414 -9.81 -0.50 0.81
CA MET A 414 -8.87 0.34 0.05
C MET A 414 -8.32 -0.32 -1.20
N GLY A 415 -8.54 -1.63 -1.37
CA GLY A 415 -7.95 -2.43 -2.45
C GLY A 415 -8.24 -1.86 -3.83
N LEU A 416 -9.52 -1.75 -4.19
CA LEU A 416 -9.95 -1.19 -5.47
C LEU A 416 -9.50 0.25 -5.72
N PRO A 417 -9.75 1.24 -4.82
CA PRO A 417 -9.33 2.61 -5.08
C PRO A 417 -7.80 2.74 -5.12
N LEU A 418 -7.05 1.99 -4.32
CA LEU A 418 -5.59 1.98 -4.39
C LEU A 418 -5.10 1.34 -5.71
N SER A 419 -5.69 0.22 -6.14
CA SER A 419 -5.38 -0.41 -7.43
C SER A 419 -5.59 0.54 -8.61
N ARG A 420 -6.66 1.35 -8.57
CA ARG A 420 -6.91 2.39 -9.57
C ARG A 420 -5.82 3.46 -9.58
N VAL A 421 -5.41 3.95 -8.40
CA VAL A 421 -4.30 4.91 -8.29
C VAL A 421 -3.00 4.35 -8.89
N TYR A 422 -2.69 3.07 -8.65
CA TYR A 422 -1.52 2.41 -9.24
C TYR A 422 -1.62 2.26 -10.76
N ALA A 423 -2.80 1.90 -11.29
CA ALA A 423 -3.02 1.76 -12.73
C ALA A 423 -2.89 3.12 -13.46
N GLU A 424 -3.58 4.15 -12.95
CA GLU A 424 -3.60 5.47 -13.56
C GLU A 424 -2.24 6.20 -13.42
N TYR A 425 -1.41 5.85 -12.43
CA TYR A 425 -0.10 6.48 -12.24
C TYR A 425 0.80 6.35 -13.48
N TRP A 426 0.75 5.21 -14.17
CA TRP A 426 1.47 4.97 -15.43
C TRP A 426 0.61 5.19 -16.68
N ALA A 427 -0.38 6.09 -16.60
CA ALA A 427 -1.32 6.41 -17.68
C ALA A 427 -2.09 5.17 -18.19
N GLY A 428 -2.34 4.20 -17.30
CA GLY A 428 -3.31 3.14 -17.49
C GLY A 428 -4.71 3.54 -17.01
N ASN A 429 -5.59 2.56 -16.93
CA ASN A 429 -6.96 2.73 -16.45
C ASN A 429 -7.44 1.46 -15.74
N LEU A 430 -8.37 1.59 -14.80
CA LEU A 430 -9.05 0.49 -14.15
C LEU A 430 -10.56 0.76 -14.10
N GLU A 431 -11.33 -0.01 -14.85
CA GLU A 431 -12.79 0.11 -14.97
C GLU A 431 -13.48 -1.14 -14.43
N LEU A 432 -14.69 -0.97 -13.89
CA LEU A 432 -15.51 -2.05 -13.35
C LEU A 432 -16.90 -1.97 -13.97
N HIS A 433 -17.36 -3.08 -14.53
CA HIS A 433 -18.73 -3.28 -15.01
C HIS A 433 -19.39 -4.34 -14.16
N SER A 434 -20.39 -3.94 -13.38
CA SER A 434 -21.10 -4.83 -12.48
C SER A 434 -22.49 -5.12 -13.01
N LEU A 435 -22.89 -6.39 -12.97
CA LEU A 435 -24.24 -6.85 -13.20
C LEU A 435 -24.78 -7.41 -11.88
N GLU A 436 -25.58 -6.63 -11.16
CA GLU A 436 -26.17 -7.03 -9.88
C GLU A 436 -27.00 -8.32 -10.05
N GLY A 437 -26.75 -9.30 -9.17
CA GLY A 437 -27.32 -10.65 -9.24
C GLY A 437 -26.51 -11.64 -10.10
N TYR A 438 -25.57 -11.16 -10.92
CA TYR A 438 -24.75 -12.01 -11.79
C TYR A 438 -23.27 -12.00 -11.40
N GLY A 439 -22.55 -10.89 -11.59
CA GLY A 439 -21.10 -10.87 -11.52
C GLY A 439 -20.47 -9.52 -11.83
N VAL A 440 -19.13 -9.46 -11.83
CA VAL A 440 -18.36 -8.25 -12.12
C VAL A 440 -17.30 -8.56 -13.18
N ASP A 441 -17.15 -7.64 -14.13
CA ASP A 441 -16.02 -7.56 -15.05
C ASP A 441 -15.13 -6.38 -14.66
N ALA A 442 -13.85 -6.66 -14.39
CA ALA A 442 -12.82 -5.66 -14.13
C ALA A 442 -11.85 -5.56 -15.29
N PHE A 443 -11.66 -4.35 -15.84
CA PHE A 443 -10.78 -4.09 -16.97
C PHE A 443 -9.59 -3.24 -16.52
N LEU A 444 -8.42 -3.86 -16.48
CA LEU A 444 -7.14 -3.17 -16.28
C LEU A 444 -6.50 -2.88 -17.64
N GLN A 445 -6.31 -1.60 -17.97
CA GLN A 445 -5.62 -1.16 -19.17
C GLN A 445 -4.23 -0.63 -18.80
N ILE A 446 -3.19 -1.12 -19.48
CA ILE A 446 -1.79 -0.75 -19.27
C ILE A 446 -1.21 -0.23 -20.59
N SER A 447 -0.34 0.79 -20.51
CA SER A 447 0.42 1.25 -21.67
C SER A 447 1.49 0.23 -22.06
N LYS A 448 1.42 -0.29 -23.30
CA LYS A 448 2.37 -1.30 -23.79
C LYS A 448 3.77 -0.71 -24.03
N LEU A 449 3.86 0.56 -24.38
CA LEU A 449 5.12 1.17 -24.82
C LEU A 449 5.94 1.78 -23.67
N GLY A 450 5.32 1.97 -22.49
CA GLY A 450 5.97 2.62 -21.34
C GLY A 450 6.48 4.04 -21.59
N ASN A 451 6.08 4.67 -22.70
CA ASN A 451 6.54 5.99 -23.14
C ASN A 451 5.72 7.14 -22.54
N LYS A 452 4.64 6.84 -21.83
CA LYS A 452 3.85 7.83 -21.10
C LYS A 452 4.56 8.17 -19.81
N ASN A 453 4.62 9.46 -19.50
CA ASN A 453 5.14 9.95 -18.23
C ASN A 453 4.19 9.58 -17.10
N GLU A 454 4.75 9.47 -15.90
CA GLU A 454 3.99 9.38 -14.66
C GLU A 454 3.03 10.56 -14.51
N GLN A 455 1.85 10.30 -13.94
CA GLN A 455 0.86 11.34 -13.66
C GLN A 455 1.16 11.98 -12.29
N LEU A 456 1.78 13.16 -12.30
CA LEU A 456 2.07 13.95 -11.10
C LEU A 456 1.04 15.07 -10.92
N THR A 457 0.54 15.25 -9.69
CA THR A 457 -0.15 16.48 -9.30
C THR A 457 0.89 17.58 -9.09
N MET A 458 1.12 18.39 -10.12
CA MET A 458 2.07 19.51 -10.10
C MET A 458 1.42 20.79 -9.56
N ARG A 459 2.24 21.73 -9.10
CA ARG A 459 1.79 23.05 -8.61
C ARG A 459 0.88 23.80 -9.59
N ALA A 460 1.16 23.76 -10.89
CA ALA A 460 0.31 24.39 -11.91
C ALA A 460 -1.15 23.87 -11.90
N SER A 461 -1.38 22.64 -11.43
CA SER A 461 -2.73 22.08 -11.23
C SER A 461 -3.36 22.44 -9.89
N MET A 462 -2.57 22.93 -8.93
CA MET A 462 -3.03 23.38 -7.61
C MET A 462 -3.40 24.86 -7.60
N ASP A 463 -2.66 25.71 -8.33
CA ASP A 463 -2.90 27.16 -8.43
C ASP A 463 -4.00 27.52 -9.47
N ALA A 464 -4.52 26.53 -10.22
CA ALA A 464 -5.53 26.70 -11.26
C ALA A 464 -7.00 26.51 -10.78
N VAL A 465 -7.23 26.47 -9.45
CA VAL A 465 -8.57 26.36 -8.84
C VAL A 465 -8.95 27.64 -8.14
#